data_AF-A0A2E6Q451-F1
#
_entry.id   AF-A0A2E6Q451-F1
#
_cell.length_a   1.000
_cell.length_b   1.000
_cell.length_c   1.000
_cell.angle_alpha   90.00
_cell.angle_beta   90.00
_cell.angle_gamma   90.00
#
_symmetry.space_group_name_H-M   'P 1'
#
loop_
_entity.id
_entity.type
_entity.pdbx_description
1 polymer ?
#
loop_
_entity_poly.entity_id
_entity_poly.type
_entity_poly.pdbx_seq_one_letter_code
_entity_poly.pdbx_strand_id
1 'polypeptide(L)'
;MHKGHLPDVCQHCNGRLDTESREQTRSDLGPWFVQDVSRPFSPGMRYEKLLRHLSEGQIRPTTVVRGPSTGQFWTVARKARGLSHHFGLCHACQAPASPDDEACLACGVSFRVSLDRDRMGLGGDGAPASAFGDVASVCSTPHQLAPQSEDPVSDSSVAPEELGSRTSTQLRREFLAARRRQNALHWLVGALVLGVLALLVLQELKSPLAVSPAPSELPAPMPPPSPSKLMPTMPSASGSKLAVPAIDPSEISPQEYPSAPDKTSPKQDGQLSLDDALRLYQRAVDTSRSPQTRQAELGALEVEIAPLVASASPERKAQWQTLENLVRQAITDLQAELRLAPAASRATFPSSP
;
A
#
# COMPACT_ATOMS: atom_id res chain seq x y z
N MET A 1 -26.83 -15.86 -42.42
CA MET A 1 -25.35 -15.82 -42.50
C MET A 1 -24.86 -17.25 -42.64
N HIS A 2 -24.23 -17.59 -43.77
CA HIS A 2 -23.74 -18.93 -44.04
C HIS A 2 -22.63 -19.29 -43.03
N LYS A 3 -22.77 -20.44 -42.36
CA LYS A 3 -21.77 -21.04 -41.45
C LYS A 3 -20.46 -21.45 -42.14
N GLY A 4 -20.35 -21.25 -43.45
CA GLY A 4 -19.18 -21.66 -44.22
C GLY A 4 -18.14 -20.55 -44.25
N HIS A 5 -17.00 -20.81 -43.62
CA HIS A 5 -15.76 -20.04 -43.74
C HIS A 5 -15.65 -18.78 -42.86
N LEU A 6 -15.61 -18.99 -41.54
CA LEU A 6 -14.84 -18.08 -40.69
C LEU A 6 -13.36 -18.20 -41.11
N PRO A 7 -12.61 -17.09 -41.23
CA PRO A 7 -11.21 -17.15 -41.61
C PRO A 7 -10.39 -17.92 -40.56
N ASP A 8 -9.44 -18.74 -40.98
CA ASP A 8 -8.57 -19.51 -40.07
C ASP A 8 -7.66 -18.61 -39.22
N VAL A 9 -7.46 -17.35 -39.65
CA VAL A 9 -6.63 -16.35 -38.99
C VAL A 9 -7.38 -15.03 -38.87
N CYS A 10 -7.33 -14.40 -37.70
CA CYS A 10 -7.86 -13.06 -37.48
C CYS A 10 -7.02 -12.01 -38.24
N GLN A 11 -7.65 -11.21 -39.10
CA GLN A 11 -6.97 -10.19 -39.91
C GLN A 11 -6.34 -9.05 -39.09
N HIS A 12 -6.72 -8.86 -37.83
CA HIS A 12 -6.24 -7.76 -36.99
C HIS A 12 -5.11 -8.14 -36.04
N CYS A 13 -5.10 -9.37 -35.53
CA CYS A 13 -4.07 -9.83 -34.59
C CYS A 13 -3.21 -10.97 -35.13
N ASN A 14 -3.51 -11.48 -36.33
CA ASN A 14 -2.91 -12.67 -36.94
C ASN A 14 -2.99 -13.93 -36.05
N GLY A 15 -3.93 -13.97 -35.10
CA GLY A 15 -4.18 -15.13 -34.27
C GLY A 15 -4.98 -16.20 -35.02
N ARG A 16 -4.55 -17.46 -34.92
CA ARG A 16 -5.29 -18.61 -35.45
C ARG A 16 -6.60 -18.81 -34.67
N LEU A 17 -7.69 -19.08 -35.40
CA LEU A 17 -9.05 -19.21 -34.85
C LEU A 17 -9.52 -20.66 -34.73
N ASP A 18 -8.66 -21.64 -35.00
CA ASP A 18 -8.94 -23.06 -34.75
C ASP A 18 -9.11 -23.36 -33.25
N THR A 19 -9.80 -24.45 -32.93
CA THR A 19 -10.19 -24.79 -31.55
C THR A 19 -8.97 -24.94 -30.64
N GLU A 20 -7.91 -25.57 -31.14
CA GLU A 20 -6.65 -25.78 -30.40
C GLU A 20 -5.95 -24.44 -30.09
N SER A 21 -5.80 -23.54 -31.06
CA SER A 21 -5.18 -22.23 -30.81
C SER A 21 -6.02 -21.37 -29.87
N ARG A 22 -7.35 -21.52 -29.90
CA ARG A 22 -8.24 -20.83 -28.96
C ARG A 22 -8.09 -21.35 -27.52
N GLU A 23 -7.97 -22.66 -27.34
CA GLU A 23 -7.71 -23.28 -26.03
C GLU A 23 -6.33 -22.93 -25.48
N GLN A 24 -5.32 -22.93 -26.35
CA GLN A 24 -3.97 -22.49 -26.00
C GLN A 24 -3.97 -21.00 -25.63
N THR A 25 -4.64 -20.15 -26.41
CA THR A 25 -4.78 -18.72 -26.10
C THR A 25 -5.48 -18.55 -24.76
N ARG A 26 -6.58 -19.26 -24.51
CA ARG A 26 -7.31 -19.24 -23.22
C ARG A 26 -6.41 -19.60 -22.05
N SER A 27 -5.58 -20.64 -22.20
CA SER A 27 -4.61 -21.09 -21.18
C SER A 27 -3.48 -20.09 -20.94
N ASP A 28 -3.20 -19.25 -21.93
CA ASP A 28 -2.17 -18.22 -21.88
C ASP A 28 -2.69 -16.86 -21.44
N LEU A 29 -4.02 -16.66 -21.36
CA LEU A 29 -4.62 -15.40 -20.96
C LEU A 29 -4.17 -15.00 -19.55
N GLY A 30 -3.86 -13.72 -19.38
CA GLY A 30 -3.53 -13.17 -18.09
C GLY A 30 -3.55 -11.66 -18.07
N PRO A 31 -3.23 -11.05 -16.93
CA PRO A 31 -3.44 -9.62 -16.72
C PRO A 31 -2.31 -8.75 -17.31
N TRP A 32 -1.27 -9.34 -17.91
CA TRP A 32 -0.14 -8.61 -18.46
C TRP A 32 -0.31 -8.33 -19.96
N PHE A 33 -0.05 -7.10 -20.37
CA PHE A 33 -0.12 -6.67 -21.76
C PHE A 33 1.24 -6.13 -22.18
N VAL A 34 1.63 -6.45 -23.41
CA VAL A 34 2.82 -5.89 -24.08
C VAL A 34 2.31 -4.97 -25.18
N GLN A 35 2.82 -3.75 -25.24
CA GLN A 35 2.47 -2.82 -26.31
C GLN A 35 3.15 -3.28 -27.61
N ASP A 36 2.34 -3.72 -28.57
CA ASP A 36 2.78 -4.10 -29.90
C ASP A 36 1.95 -3.30 -30.92
N VAL A 37 2.59 -2.38 -31.64
CA VAL A 37 1.94 -1.52 -32.64
C VAL A 37 1.44 -2.34 -33.84
N SER A 38 2.10 -3.47 -34.13
CA SER A 38 1.68 -4.36 -35.21
C SER A 38 0.48 -5.23 -34.84
N ARG A 39 0.25 -5.44 -33.54
CA ARG A 39 -0.85 -6.25 -33.01
C ARG A 39 -1.51 -5.56 -31.81
N PRO A 40 -2.20 -4.42 -32.04
CA PRO A 40 -2.75 -3.58 -30.97
C PRO A 40 -3.85 -4.29 -30.16
N PHE A 41 -4.46 -5.32 -30.75
CA PHE A 41 -5.53 -6.12 -30.12
C PHE A 41 -5.02 -7.46 -29.56
N SER A 42 -3.71 -7.59 -29.33
CA SER A 42 -3.16 -8.77 -28.68
C SER A 42 -3.79 -8.94 -27.29
N PRO A 43 -4.30 -10.13 -26.95
CA PRO A 43 -4.83 -10.36 -25.61
C PRO A 43 -3.72 -10.25 -24.56
N GLY A 44 -4.12 -9.99 -23.32
CA GLY A 44 -3.21 -10.09 -22.19
C GLY A 44 -2.70 -11.53 -22.02
N MET A 45 -1.50 -11.69 -21.48
CA MET A 45 -0.84 -12.96 -21.22
C MET A 45 -0.57 -13.17 -19.73
N ARG A 46 -0.42 -14.43 -19.33
CA ARG A 46 0.01 -14.80 -17.98
C ARG A 46 1.47 -14.44 -17.73
N TYR A 47 1.82 -14.31 -16.46
CA TYR A 47 3.15 -13.86 -16.04
C TYR A 47 4.26 -14.84 -16.48
N GLU A 48 4.02 -16.14 -16.45
CA GLU A 48 4.99 -17.17 -16.83
C GLU A 48 5.30 -17.10 -18.33
N LYS A 49 4.28 -16.83 -19.16
CA LYS A 49 4.48 -16.63 -20.61
C LYS A 49 5.27 -15.36 -20.87
N LEU A 50 5.01 -14.31 -20.11
CA LEU A 50 5.76 -13.06 -20.17
C LEU A 50 7.24 -13.26 -19.81
N LEU A 51 7.54 -14.04 -18.76
CA LEU A 51 8.92 -14.39 -18.38
C LEU A 51 9.63 -15.22 -19.46
N ARG A 52 8.93 -16.17 -20.08
CA ARG A 52 9.47 -16.92 -21.23
C ARG A 52 9.85 -15.98 -22.38
N HIS A 53 8.97 -15.05 -22.76
CA HIS A 53 9.27 -14.05 -23.80
C HIS A 53 10.45 -13.13 -23.42
N LEU A 54 10.66 -12.88 -22.13
CA LEU A 54 11.81 -12.14 -21.63
C LEU A 54 13.09 -12.96 -21.78
N SER A 55 13.08 -14.24 -21.39
CA SER A 55 14.23 -15.15 -21.54
C SER A 55 14.63 -15.38 -23.01
N GLU A 56 13.65 -15.35 -23.92
CA GLU A 56 13.85 -15.44 -25.37
C GLU A 56 14.31 -14.11 -26.00
N GLY A 57 14.40 -13.02 -25.23
CA GLY A 57 14.80 -11.70 -25.71
C GLY A 57 13.74 -10.95 -26.54
N GLN A 58 12.52 -11.49 -26.64
CA GLN A 58 11.41 -10.83 -27.35
C GLN A 58 10.94 -9.56 -26.61
N ILE A 59 11.08 -9.54 -25.28
CA ILE A 59 10.77 -8.38 -24.45
C ILE A 59 12.09 -7.77 -23.98
N ARG A 60 12.33 -6.52 -24.38
CA ARG A 60 13.53 -5.77 -24.02
C ARG A 60 13.25 -4.90 -22.79
N PRO A 61 14.30 -4.41 -22.09
CA PRO A 61 14.14 -3.48 -20.96
C PRO A 61 13.37 -2.19 -21.31
N THR A 62 13.36 -1.79 -22.58
CA THR A 62 12.67 -0.62 -23.14
C THR A 62 11.24 -0.92 -23.62
N THR A 63 10.85 -2.18 -23.73
CA THR A 63 9.51 -2.57 -24.17
C THR A 63 8.47 -2.02 -23.19
N VAL A 64 7.37 -1.49 -23.73
CA VAL A 64 6.27 -0.94 -22.93
C VAL A 64 5.30 -2.06 -22.57
N VAL A 65 5.01 -2.19 -21.28
CA VAL A 65 4.17 -3.23 -20.69
C VAL A 65 3.14 -2.62 -19.74
N ARG A 66 2.07 -3.35 -19.47
CA ARG A 66 1.03 -2.99 -18.50
C ARG A 66 0.62 -4.24 -17.74
N GLY A 67 0.41 -4.16 -16.44
CA GLY A 67 -0.07 -5.29 -15.66
C GLY A 67 -0.43 -4.92 -14.21
N PRO A 68 -0.74 -5.93 -13.37
CA PRO A 68 -1.20 -5.69 -12.00
C PRO A 68 -0.23 -4.85 -11.18
N SER A 69 1.08 -5.13 -11.31
CA SER A 69 2.11 -4.44 -10.54
C SER A 69 2.44 -3.03 -11.06
N THR A 70 1.90 -2.65 -12.23
CA THR A 70 2.05 -1.32 -12.81
C THR A 70 0.86 -0.41 -12.50
N GLY A 71 -0.09 -0.87 -11.68
CA GLY A 71 -1.34 -0.16 -11.41
C GLY A 71 -2.19 0.00 -12.68
N GLN A 72 -2.09 -0.95 -13.61
CA GLN A 72 -2.72 -0.90 -14.93
C GLN A 72 -2.27 0.27 -15.83
N PHE A 73 -1.18 0.98 -15.49
CA PHE A 73 -0.57 1.96 -16.38
C PHE A 73 0.46 1.32 -17.31
N TRP A 74 0.61 1.89 -18.51
CA TRP A 74 1.69 1.55 -19.43
C TRP A 74 3.03 2.09 -18.88
N THR A 75 4.03 1.22 -18.78
CA THR A 75 5.36 1.54 -18.28
C THR A 75 6.43 0.74 -19.01
N VAL A 76 7.67 1.19 -18.99
CA VAL A 76 8.79 0.42 -19.54
C VAL A 76 9.11 -0.79 -18.66
N ALA A 77 9.43 -1.93 -19.28
CA ALA A 77 9.61 -3.21 -18.60
C ALA A 77 10.65 -3.15 -17.46
N ARG A 78 11.76 -2.40 -17.63
CA ARG A 78 12.77 -2.19 -16.57
C ARG A 78 12.28 -1.45 -15.33
N LYS A 79 11.10 -0.81 -15.38
CA LYS A 79 10.46 -0.11 -14.25
C LYS A 79 9.26 -0.87 -13.69
N ALA A 80 8.82 -1.95 -14.34
CA ALA A 80 7.71 -2.75 -13.84
C ALA A 80 8.18 -3.62 -12.65
N ARG A 81 7.49 -3.49 -11.51
CA ARG A 81 7.73 -4.35 -10.34
C ARG A 81 7.46 -5.80 -10.74
N GLY A 82 8.38 -6.71 -10.39
CA GLY A 82 8.33 -8.10 -10.83
C GLY A 82 9.04 -8.40 -12.14
N LEU A 83 9.20 -7.44 -13.06
CA LEU A 83 9.92 -7.69 -14.31
C LEU A 83 11.34 -7.13 -14.30
N SER A 84 11.52 -5.97 -13.69
CA SER A 84 12.81 -5.25 -13.64
C SER A 84 14.03 -6.13 -13.31
N HIS A 85 13.94 -6.97 -12.28
CA HIS A 85 15.04 -7.80 -11.79
C HIS A 85 15.48 -8.89 -12.79
N HIS A 86 14.59 -9.35 -13.67
CA HIS A 86 14.93 -10.24 -14.79
C HIS A 86 15.80 -9.56 -15.85
N PHE A 87 15.84 -8.22 -15.86
CA PHE A 87 16.77 -7.44 -16.67
C PHE A 87 18.04 -7.04 -15.91
N GLY A 88 18.27 -7.58 -14.72
CA GLY A 88 19.41 -7.23 -13.88
C GLY A 88 19.26 -5.92 -13.11
N LEU A 89 18.04 -5.36 -12.99
CA LEU A 89 17.81 -4.01 -12.46
C LEU A 89 16.69 -3.94 -11.42
N CYS A 90 16.82 -3.07 -10.42
CA CYS A 90 15.73 -2.79 -9.49
C CYS A 90 14.68 -1.83 -10.08
N HIS A 91 13.39 -2.18 -10.03
CA HIS A 91 12.32 -1.28 -10.51
C HIS A 91 12.32 0.12 -9.87
N ALA A 92 12.70 0.25 -8.59
CA ALA A 92 12.63 1.53 -7.87
C ALA A 92 13.90 2.37 -8.06
N CYS A 93 15.07 1.83 -7.70
CA CYS A 93 16.34 2.57 -7.70
C CYS A 93 17.21 2.32 -8.93
N GLN A 94 16.89 1.33 -9.75
CA GLN A 94 17.66 0.89 -10.93
C GLN A 94 19.08 0.41 -10.61
N ALA A 95 19.37 0.08 -9.34
CA ALA A 95 20.59 -0.62 -8.98
C ALA A 95 20.60 -2.06 -9.55
N PRO A 96 21.78 -2.67 -9.74
CA PRO A 96 21.89 -4.08 -10.12
C PRO A 96 21.09 -4.98 -9.17
N ALA A 97 20.40 -5.97 -9.73
CA ALA A 97 19.63 -6.97 -8.99
C ALA A 97 19.68 -8.32 -9.72
N SER A 98 19.71 -9.43 -8.99
CA SER A 98 19.61 -10.77 -9.55
C SER A 98 18.15 -11.14 -9.84
N PRO A 99 17.85 -11.97 -10.86
CA PRO A 99 16.52 -12.57 -11.01
C PRO A 99 16.10 -13.45 -9.82
N ASP A 100 17.07 -13.96 -9.05
CA ASP A 100 16.81 -14.82 -7.87
C ASP A 100 16.64 -14.03 -6.57
N ASP A 101 16.86 -12.71 -6.59
CA ASP A 101 16.71 -11.87 -5.40
C ASP A 101 15.22 -11.73 -5.03
N GLU A 102 14.88 -11.83 -3.74
CA GLU A 102 13.52 -11.53 -3.26
C GLU A 102 13.26 -10.02 -3.05
N ALA A 103 14.33 -9.25 -2.87
CA ALA A 103 14.30 -7.81 -2.65
C ALA A 103 15.61 -7.15 -3.10
N CYS A 104 15.55 -5.86 -3.41
CA CYS A 104 16.72 -5.12 -3.82
C CYS A 104 17.68 -4.88 -2.65
N LEU A 105 18.94 -5.31 -2.77
CA LEU A 105 19.97 -5.07 -1.77
C LEU A 105 20.27 -3.57 -1.53
N ALA A 106 20.01 -2.71 -2.52
CA ALA A 106 20.34 -1.28 -2.42
C ALA A 106 19.24 -0.43 -1.76
N CYS A 107 17.96 -0.77 -1.92
CA CYS A 107 16.85 0.02 -1.37
C CYS A 107 15.78 -0.79 -0.61
N GLY A 108 15.95 -2.10 -0.47
CA GLY A 108 15.09 -2.98 0.33
C GLY A 108 13.72 -3.26 -0.28
N VAL A 109 13.41 -2.75 -1.48
CA VAL A 109 12.10 -2.99 -2.10
C VAL A 109 11.96 -4.45 -2.54
N SER A 110 10.84 -5.08 -2.20
CA SER A 110 10.54 -6.45 -2.60
C SER A 110 10.28 -6.57 -4.11
N PHE A 111 10.74 -7.69 -4.68
CA PHE A 111 10.46 -8.10 -6.06
C PHE A 111 9.27 -9.06 -6.18
N ARG A 112 8.68 -9.49 -5.06
CA ARG A 112 7.52 -10.40 -5.06
C ARG A 112 6.36 -9.77 -5.84
N VAL A 113 5.77 -10.57 -6.72
CA VAL A 113 4.58 -10.22 -7.51
C VAL A 113 3.42 -11.04 -7.00
N SER A 114 2.31 -10.39 -6.66
CA SER A 114 1.06 -11.14 -6.47
C SER A 114 0.60 -11.67 -7.82
N LEU A 115 0.66 -13.00 -7.98
CA LEU A 115 0.15 -13.73 -9.14
C LEU A 115 -1.37 -13.82 -9.02
N ASP A 116 -2.05 -12.70 -9.15
CA ASP A 116 -3.49 -12.60 -8.94
C ASP A 116 -4.26 -13.06 -10.20
N ARG A 117 -3.97 -14.29 -10.66
CA ARG A 117 -4.68 -14.95 -11.77
C ARG A 117 -6.16 -15.12 -11.43
N ASP A 118 -6.45 -15.39 -10.16
CA ASP A 118 -7.77 -15.79 -9.70
C ASP A 118 -8.76 -14.62 -9.62
N ARG A 119 -8.26 -13.37 -9.59
CA ARG A 119 -9.12 -12.18 -9.69
C ARG A 119 -9.70 -11.91 -11.08
N MET A 120 -9.25 -12.60 -12.12
CA MET A 120 -9.77 -12.46 -13.48
C MET A 120 -10.90 -13.47 -13.82
N GLY A 121 -11.34 -14.29 -12.87
CA GLY A 121 -12.40 -15.28 -13.10
C GLY A 121 -12.00 -16.42 -14.05
N LEU A 122 -10.69 -16.64 -14.24
CA LEU A 122 -10.11 -17.69 -15.09
C LEU A 122 -9.61 -18.91 -14.30
N GLY A 123 -9.82 -18.95 -12.99
CA GLY A 123 -9.41 -20.05 -12.12
C GLY A 123 -10.42 -21.21 -12.17
N GLY A 124 -10.02 -22.31 -12.82
CA GLY A 124 -10.63 -23.62 -12.59
C GLY A 124 -10.08 -24.24 -11.30
N ASP A 125 -10.92 -25.04 -10.67
CA ASP A 125 -10.81 -25.51 -9.29
C ASP A 125 -9.47 -26.21 -8.97
N GLY A 126 -8.69 -25.66 -8.03
CA GLY A 126 -7.81 -26.47 -7.16
C GLY A 126 -6.29 -26.43 -7.36
N ALA A 127 -5.70 -25.60 -8.22
CA ALA A 127 -4.23 -25.50 -8.31
C ALA A 127 -3.67 -24.46 -7.30
N PRO A 128 -2.83 -24.84 -6.32
CA PRO A 128 -2.28 -23.90 -5.34
C PRO A 128 -1.38 -22.86 -6.00
N ALA A 129 -1.65 -21.59 -5.70
CA ALA A 129 -0.88 -20.43 -6.15
C ALA A 129 0.45 -20.31 -5.37
N SER A 130 1.42 -21.16 -5.68
CA SER A 130 2.82 -20.96 -5.28
C SER A 130 3.76 -21.52 -6.34
N ALA A 131 4.26 -20.66 -7.23
CA ALA A 131 5.20 -21.04 -8.28
C ALA A 131 6.68 -20.87 -7.89
N PHE A 132 7.00 -20.71 -6.60
CA PHE A 132 8.38 -20.74 -6.11
C PHE A 132 8.82 -22.15 -5.66
N GLY A 133 8.38 -23.17 -6.40
CA GLY A 133 8.89 -24.54 -6.28
C GLY A 133 9.82 -24.85 -7.44
N ASP A 134 11.12 -24.91 -7.14
CA ASP A 134 12.19 -25.61 -7.87
C ASP A 134 12.39 -25.30 -9.37
N VAL A 135 13.04 -24.18 -9.68
CA VAL A 135 13.78 -23.98 -10.95
C VAL A 135 15.26 -24.41 -10.83
N ALA A 136 15.68 -24.91 -9.65
CA ALA A 136 17.06 -25.32 -9.41
C ALA A 136 17.48 -26.65 -10.08
N SER A 137 16.60 -27.34 -10.83
CA SER A 137 16.87 -28.69 -11.36
C SER A 137 16.71 -28.82 -12.88
N VAL A 138 17.19 -27.83 -13.65
CA VAL A 138 17.46 -28.03 -15.09
C VAL A 138 18.74 -27.29 -15.48
N CYS A 139 19.87 -27.74 -14.94
CA CYS A 139 21.16 -27.48 -15.58
C CYS A 139 22.10 -28.66 -15.31
N SER A 140 22.04 -29.65 -16.19
CA SER A 140 23.12 -30.61 -16.39
C SER A 140 23.26 -30.85 -17.90
N THR A 141 24.36 -30.30 -18.41
CA THR A 141 24.98 -30.40 -19.74
C THR A 141 25.32 -31.89 -20.05
N PRO A 142 25.74 -32.34 -21.27
CA PRO A 142 26.33 -31.54 -22.35
C PRO A 142 26.00 -31.94 -23.81
N HIS A 143 26.12 -30.98 -24.74
CA HIS A 143 26.64 -31.31 -26.07
C HIS A 143 27.61 -30.24 -26.59
N GLN A 144 28.82 -30.73 -26.78
CA GLN A 144 29.99 -30.16 -27.41
C GLN A 144 29.81 -30.18 -28.93
N LEU A 145 30.04 -29.05 -29.61
CA LEU A 145 30.43 -28.97 -31.02
C LEU A 145 31.22 -27.67 -31.26
N ALA A 146 32.20 -27.79 -32.14
CA ALA A 146 33.43 -27.01 -32.23
C ALA A 146 33.29 -25.71 -33.09
N PRO A 147 34.35 -24.90 -33.21
CA PRO A 147 34.30 -23.49 -33.60
C PRO A 147 34.46 -23.29 -35.12
N GLN A 148 33.90 -22.19 -35.65
CA GLN A 148 34.39 -21.57 -36.87
C GLN A 148 34.54 -20.06 -36.68
N SER A 149 35.73 -19.62 -37.07
CA SER A 149 36.30 -18.28 -37.13
C SER A 149 35.89 -17.53 -38.41
N GLU A 150 36.21 -16.21 -38.41
CA GLU A 150 36.42 -15.28 -39.55
C GLU A 150 35.54 -13.99 -39.53
N ASP A 151 36.02 -13.01 -38.75
CA ASP A 151 36.47 -11.64 -39.13
C ASP A 151 35.59 -10.57 -39.86
N PRO A 152 35.95 -9.25 -39.72
CA PRO A 152 35.00 -8.14 -39.61
C PRO A 152 35.06 -7.12 -40.78
N VAL A 153 33.99 -6.31 -40.93
CA VAL A 153 34.00 -5.09 -41.77
C VAL A 153 33.20 -3.95 -41.12
N SER A 154 33.84 -2.77 -41.05
CA SER A 154 33.37 -1.40 -40.74
C SER A 154 32.09 -0.98 -41.52
N ASP A 155 31.32 0.08 -41.22
CA ASP A 155 31.70 1.47 -40.97
C ASP A 155 30.48 2.34 -40.54
N SER A 156 30.76 3.40 -39.77
CA SER A 156 30.10 4.71 -39.62
C SER A 156 28.57 4.93 -39.68
N SER A 157 28.01 5.58 -38.65
CA SER A 157 27.48 6.96 -38.79
C SER A 157 27.23 7.65 -37.43
N VAL A 158 27.58 8.93 -37.39
CA VAL A 158 27.50 9.89 -36.28
C VAL A 158 26.14 10.61 -36.33
N ALA A 159 25.48 10.79 -35.18
CA ALA A 159 24.40 11.79 -35.01
C ALA A 159 24.48 12.43 -33.60
N PRO A 160 24.38 13.77 -33.47
CA PRO A 160 24.51 14.47 -32.20
C PRO A 160 23.14 14.90 -31.65
N GLU A 161 22.57 14.16 -30.71
CA GLU A 161 21.36 14.54 -29.94
C GLU A 161 21.45 13.93 -28.51
N GLU A 162 22.38 14.41 -27.68
CA GLU A 162 22.66 13.84 -26.34
C GLU A 162 22.85 14.89 -25.23
N LEU A 163 22.36 16.13 -25.40
CA LEU A 163 22.49 17.16 -24.35
C LEU A 163 21.31 17.23 -23.36
N GLY A 164 20.11 16.76 -23.73
CA GLY A 164 18.93 16.82 -22.86
C GLY A 164 18.81 15.71 -21.80
N SER A 165 19.47 14.56 -22.01
CA SER A 165 19.36 13.39 -21.13
C SER A 165 20.31 13.46 -19.92
N ARG A 166 21.44 14.15 -20.05
CA ARG A 166 22.49 14.20 -19.00
C ARG A 166 22.06 14.98 -17.76
N THR A 167 21.36 16.11 -17.91
CA THR A 167 20.93 16.96 -16.77
C THR A 167 19.89 16.27 -15.88
N SER A 168 18.98 15.49 -16.48
CA SER A 168 17.95 14.69 -15.78
C SER A 168 18.56 13.62 -14.85
N THR A 169 19.61 12.92 -15.30
CA THR A 169 20.26 11.89 -14.47
C THR A 169 21.13 12.45 -13.36
N GLN A 170 21.60 13.70 -13.49
CA GLN A 170 22.39 14.40 -12.49
C GLN A 170 21.51 14.91 -11.34
N LEU A 171 20.39 15.59 -11.65
CA LEU A 171 19.40 16.01 -10.64
C LEU A 171 18.84 14.81 -9.86
N ARG A 172 18.64 13.67 -10.52
CA ARG A 172 18.16 12.44 -9.86
C ARG A 172 19.20 11.83 -8.92
N ARG A 173 20.49 11.95 -9.23
CA ARG A 173 21.58 11.55 -8.32
C ARG A 173 21.68 12.50 -7.12
N GLU A 174 21.54 13.80 -7.33
CA GLU A 174 21.50 14.83 -6.28
C GLU A 174 20.33 14.59 -5.29
N PHE A 175 19.12 14.31 -5.79
CA PHE A 175 17.96 14.00 -4.94
C PHE A 175 18.15 12.73 -4.10
N LEU A 176 18.75 11.68 -4.66
CA LEU A 176 19.06 10.46 -3.91
C LEU A 176 20.16 10.68 -2.86
N ALA A 177 21.15 11.53 -3.14
CA ALA A 177 22.16 11.93 -2.18
C ALA A 177 21.55 12.75 -1.02
N ALA A 178 20.60 13.65 -1.32
CA ALA A 178 19.90 14.44 -0.31
C ALA A 178 19.06 13.58 0.65
N ARG A 179 18.34 12.56 0.14
CA ARG A 179 17.51 11.68 0.98
C ARG A 179 18.31 10.82 1.96
N ARG A 180 19.52 10.38 1.56
CA ARG A 180 20.45 9.68 2.46
C ARG A 180 20.91 10.58 3.62
N ARG A 181 21.13 11.88 3.37
CA ARG A 181 21.50 12.85 4.41
C ARG A 181 20.38 13.06 5.43
N GLN A 182 19.12 13.05 4.98
CA GLN A 182 17.97 13.21 5.89
C GLN A 182 17.80 12.01 6.83
N ASN A 183 17.95 10.78 6.33
CA ASN A 183 17.94 9.59 7.19
C ASN A 183 19.13 9.56 8.18
N ALA A 184 20.31 10.01 7.76
CA ALA A 184 21.46 10.14 8.64
C ALA A 184 21.21 11.17 9.77
N LEU A 185 20.51 12.27 9.47
CA LEU A 185 20.17 13.30 10.44
C LEU A 185 19.16 12.78 11.47
N HIS A 186 18.13 12.03 11.05
CA HIS A 186 17.22 11.36 12.00
C HIS A 186 17.94 10.36 12.91
N TRP A 187 18.91 9.61 12.38
CA TRP A 187 19.74 8.71 13.17
C TRP A 187 20.60 9.45 14.20
N LEU A 188 21.22 10.57 13.81
CA LEU A 188 22.01 11.41 14.70
C LEU A 188 21.17 12.05 15.81
N VAL A 189 19.98 12.57 15.47
CA VAL A 189 19.05 13.12 16.46
C VAL A 189 18.60 12.03 17.43
N GLY A 190 18.25 10.84 16.93
CA GLY A 190 17.91 9.69 17.76
C GLY A 190 19.05 9.31 18.71
N ALA A 191 20.28 9.22 18.22
CA ALA A 191 21.45 8.91 19.04
C ALA A 191 21.73 9.98 20.11
N LEU A 192 21.54 11.26 19.77
CA LEU A 192 21.74 12.37 20.71
C LEU A 192 20.69 12.37 21.82
N VAL A 193 19.41 12.15 21.48
CA VAL A 193 18.33 12.02 22.47
C VAL A 193 18.58 10.83 23.40
N LEU A 194 19.00 9.68 22.84
CA LEU A 194 19.34 8.50 23.63
C LEU A 194 20.52 8.76 24.58
N GLY A 195 21.53 9.48 24.10
CA GLY A 195 22.71 9.87 24.90
C GLY A 195 22.36 10.81 26.05
N VAL A 196 21.49 11.80 25.82
CA VAL A 196 20.99 12.70 26.87
C VAL A 196 20.19 11.94 27.92
N LEU A 197 19.30 11.02 27.50
CA LEU A 197 18.55 10.15 28.40
C LEU A 197 19.47 9.28 29.26
N ALA A 198 20.50 8.68 28.66
CA ALA A 198 21.49 7.89 29.39
C ALA A 198 22.24 8.74 30.45
N LEU A 199 22.63 9.97 30.09
CA LEU A 199 23.27 10.91 31.02
C LEU A 199 22.37 11.28 32.20
N LEU A 200 21.08 11.51 31.97
CA LEU A 200 20.12 11.80 33.05
C LEU A 200 19.97 10.63 34.02
N VAL A 201 19.90 9.40 33.50
CA VAL A 201 19.86 8.18 34.33
C VAL A 201 21.15 8.02 35.14
N LEU A 202 22.31 8.30 34.54
CA LEU A 202 23.60 8.30 35.23
C LEU A 202 23.69 9.37 36.32
N GLN A 203 23.07 10.55 36.13
CA GLN A 203 23.02 11.59 37.15
C GLN A 203 22.18 11.17 38.35
N GLU A 204 21.00 10.56 38.13
CA GLU A 204 20.16 10.05 39.21
C GLU A 204 20.87 8.96 40.03
N LEU A 205 21.62 8.07 39.38
CA LEU A 205 22.40 7.04 40.07
C LEU A 205 23.61 7.59 40.84
N LYS A 206 24.11 8.78 40.47
CA LYS A 206 25.27 9.42 41.12
C LYS A 206 24.88 10.31 42.30
N SER A 207 23.61 10.65 42.44
CA SER A 207 23.09 11.42 43.57
C SER A 207 23.38 10.67 44.88
N PRO A 208 24.32 11.14 45.73
CA PRO A 208 24.58 10.49 47.00
C PRO A 208 23.30 10.60 47.84
N LEU A 209 22.86 9.46 48.39
CA LEU A 209 21.79 9.38 49.39
C LEU A 209 22.11 10.39 50.50
N ALA A 210 21.46 11.55 50.43
CA ALA A 210 21.47 12.51 51.50
C ALA A 210 20.76 11.85 52.67
N VAL A 211 21.55 11.42 53.66
CA VAL A 211 21.08 10.89 54.93
C VAL A 211 20.23 11.99 55.57
N SER A 212 18.92 11.80 55.52
CA SER A 212 17.93 12.70 56.12
C SER A 212 18.11 12.67 57.64
N PRO A 213 18.40 13.79 58.32
CA PRO A 213 18.31 13.85 59.77
C PRO A 213 16.83 13.82 60.19
N ALA A 214 16.58 13.03 61.23
CA ALA A 214 15.25 12.75 61.80
C ALA A 214 14.53 14.03 62.29
N PRO A 215 13.20 14.14 62.09
CA PRO A 215 12.37 15.07 62.84
C PRO A 215 11.71 14.37 64.03
N SER A 216 11.93 14.94 65.22
CA SER A 216 11.27 14.56 66.47
C SER A 216 9.84 15.09 66.58
N GLU A 217 8.98 14.22 67.13
CA GLU A 217 7.85 14.46 68.05
C GLU A 217 6.61 15.31 67.68
N LEU A 218 5.47 14.60 67.66
CA LEU A 218 4.06 14.94 67.98
C LEU A 218 3.86 15.43 69.44
N PRO A 219 2.64 15.77 69.98
CA PRO A 219 1.24 15.71 69.46
C PRO A 219 0.23 16.86 69.85
N ALA A 220 -1.00 16.75 69.29
CA ALA A 220 -2.36 17.07 69.83
C ALA A 220 -2.95 18.52 69.71
N PRO A 221 -4.27 18.76 69.94
CA PRO A 221 -5.51 18.11 69.43
C PRO A 221 -6.59 19.11 68.89
N MET A 222 -7.69 18.58 68.34
CA MET A 222 -8.90 19.27 67.77
C MET A 222 -9.66 20.23 68.73
N PRO A 223 -10.55 21.12 68.21
CA PRO A 223 -12.02 20.89 68.29
C PRO A 223 -12.88 21.43 67.10
N PRO A 224 -14.23 21.20 67.09
CA PRO A 224 -15.11 21.13 65.89
C PRO A 224 -16.21 22.25 65.83
N PRO A 225 -17.42 22.02 65.26
CA PRO A 225 -17.86 22.45 63.92
C PRO A 225 -19.05 23.45 63.95
N SER A 226 -19.43 24.07 62.81
CA SER A 226 -20.78 24.64 62.66
C SER A 226 -21.22 24.97 61.22
N PRO A 227 -22.55 25.03 60.97
CA PRO A 227 -23.19 24.75 59.67
C PRO A 227 -23.88 25.98 59.04
N SER A 228 -24.44 25.81 57.83
CA SER A 228 -25.52 26.60 57.15
C SER A 228 -25.15 26.85 55.67
N LYS A 229 -26.02 26.92 54.66
CA LYS A 229 -27.48 26.77 54.50
C LYS A 229 -27.78 26.88 52.99
N LEU A 230 -28.93 26.30 52.60
CA LEU A 230 -29.90 26.78 51.59
C LEU A 230 -29.62 26.65 50.07
N MET A 231 -30.55 25.91 49.46
CA MET A 231 -31.06 25.97 48.07
C MET A 231 -31.65 27.38 47.73
N PRO A 232 -32.36 27.69 46.60
CA PRO A 232 -32.94 26.89 45.47
C PRO A 232 -32.63 27.51 44.07
N THR A 233 -33.03 27.01 42.89
CA THR A 233 -34.40 26.94 42.29
C THR A 233 -34.25 26.49 40.82
N MET A 234 -35.22 25.76 40.25
CA MET A 234 -35.38 25.50 38.79
C MET A 234 -35.87 26.75 38.02
N PRO A 235 -36.02 26.73 36.66
CA PRO A 235 -37.23 26.16 36.02
C PRO A 235 -37.08 25.52 34.61
N SER A 236 -37.93 24.50 34.36
CA SER A 236 -38.97 24.36 33.30
C SER A 236 -38.70 24.60 31.79
N ALA A 237 -39.00 23.58 30.97
CA ALA A 237 -39.79 23.60 29.71
C ALA A 237 -39.93 22.13 29.23
N SER A 238 -41.08 21.43 29.19
CA SER A 238 -42.38 21.60 28.51
C SER A 238 -42.39 21.24 27.01
N GLY A 239 -43.28 20.31 26.62
CA GLY A 239 -43.64 19.95 25.24
C GLY A 239 -43.94 18.45 25.04
N SER A 240 -45.17 17.99 25.33
CA SER A 240 -46.25 17.66 24.35
C SER A 240 -45.99 16.37 23.53
N LYS A 241 -46.61 15.23 23.84
CA LYS A 241 -47.99 14.79 23.53
C LYS A 241 -48.25 14.54 22.03
N LEU A 242 -48.35 13.28 21.61
CA LEU A 242 -49.57 12.65 21.08
C LEU A 242 -49.32 11.17 20.73
N ALA A 243 -50.28 10.33 21.11
CA ALA A 243 -50.38 8.91 20.79
C ALA A 243 -51.66 8.67 19.96
N VAL A 244 -51.86 7.40 19.54
CA VAL A 244 -53.08 6.72 19.03
C VAL A 244 -53.12 6.55 17.49
N PRO A 245 -53.60 5.41 16.91
CA PRO A 245 -53.69 4.02 17.38
C PRO A 245 -53.25 2.93 16.36
N ALA A 246 -53.32 1.70 16.86
CA ALA A 246 -53.23 0.40 16.20
C ALA A 246 -54.19 0.14 15.02
N ILE A 247 -53.76 -0.76 14.14
CA ILE A 247 -54.60 -1.64 13.31
C ILE A 247 -53.96 -3.04 13.33
N ASP A 248 -54.78 -4.03 13.61
CA ASP A 248 -54.57 -5.49 13.55
C ASP A 248 -55.94 -6.08 13.11
N PRO A 249 -56.13 -7.34 12.71
CA PRO A 249 -55.24 -8.37 12.14
C PRO A 249 -55.86 -9.03 10.86
N SER A 250 -55.15 -10.04 10.35
CA SER A 250 -55.64 -11.25 9.66
C SER A 250 -55.40 -11.30 8.14
N GLU A 251 -54.58 -12.23 7.67
CA GLU A 251 -55.08 -13.51 7.16
C GLU A 251 -53.94 -14.54 7.02
N ILE A 252 -54.30 -15.80 7.28
CA ILE A 252 -53.45 -16.95 7.58
C ILE A 252 -53.29 -17.78 6.30
N SER A 253 -52.07 -18.25 6.01
CA SER A 253 -51.89 -19.60 5.46
C SER A 253 -50.53 -20.21 5.84
N PRO A 254 -50.47 -21.51 6.17
CA PRO A 254 -49.32 -22.12 6.82
C PRO A 254 -48.44 -22.90 5.83
N GLN A 255 -47.12 -22.82 5.97
CA GLN A 255 -46.27 -23.96 5.62
C GLN A 255 -44.91 -23.96 6.33
N GLU A 256 -44.70 -25.07 7.07
CA GLU A 256 -43.47 -25.82 7.36
C GLU A 256 -42.20 -25.08 7.81
N TYR A 257 -41.92 -25.21 9.11
CA TYR A 257 -40.61 -25.01 9.75
C TYR A 257 -39.56 -26.02 9.25
N PRO A 258 -38.29 -25.59 9.24
CA PRO A 258 -37.27 -26.33 9.99
C PRO A 258 -36.47 -25.43 10.93
N SER A 259 -36.39 -25.90 12.18
CA SER A 259 -35.36 -25.74 13.22
C SER A 259 -34.48 -24.47 13.28
N ALA A 260 -34.52 -23.87 14.47
CA ALA A 260 -33.76 -22.71 14.93
C ALA A 260 -32.24 -22.80 14.72
N PRO A 261 -31.61 -21.65 14.40
CA PRO A 261 -30.29 -21.31 14.87
C PRO A 261 -30.33 -20.17 15.89
N ASP A 262 -29.26 -20.12 16.67
CA ASP A 262 -28.95 -19.23 17.78
C ASP A 262 -29.37 -17.76 17.68
N LYS A 263 -29.56 -17.17 18.87
CA LYS A 263 -29.76 -15.73 19.13
C LYS A 263 -28.66 -14.88 18.48
N THR A 264 -28.84 -14.50 17.23
CA THR A 264 -28.14 -13.37 16.62
C THR A 264 -28.73 -12.08 17.17
N SER A 265 -27.93 -11.36 17.94
CA SER A 265 -28.15 -9.94 18.26
C SER A 265 -28.51 -9.15 16.99
N PRO A 266 -29.39 -8.14 17.08
CA PRO A 266 -29.75 -7.34 15.92
C PRO A 266 -28.49 -6.71 15.33
N LYS A 267 -28.24 -7.04 14.07
CA LYS A 267 -27.14 -6.51 13.26
C LYS A 267 -27.38 -5.00 13.13
N GLN A 268 -26.59 -4.20 13.85
CA GLN A 268 -26.54 -2.75 13.66
C GLN A 268 -25.86 -2.49 12.31
N ASP A 269 -26.65 -2.63 11.24
CA ASP A 269 -26.23 -2.36 9.87
C ASP A 269 -25.91 -0.86 9.74
N GLY A 270 -24.63 -0.50 9.93
CA GLY A 270 -24.12 0.85 9.70
C GLY A 270 -23.06 1.34 10.67
N GLN A 271 -22.75 0.63 11.75
CA GLN A 271 -21.71 1.08 12.68
C GLN A 271 -20.32 0.62 12.20
N LEU A 272 -19.42 1.59 11.97
CA LEU A 272 -18.04 1.33 11.57
C LEU A 272 -17.33 0.46 12.62
N SER A 273 -16.84 -0.70 12.19
CA SER A 273 -16.08 -1.59 13.09
C SER A 273 -14.69 -1.00 13.40
N LEU A 274 -14.11 -1.35 14.54
CA LEU A 274 -12.76 -0.89 14.91
C LEU A 274 -11.71 -1.33 13.89
N ASP A 275 -11.83 -2.56 13.37
CA ASP A 275 -10.92 -3.11 12.35
C ASP A 275 -11.04 -2.36 11.01
N ASP A 276 -12.26 -1.99 10.61
CA ASP A 276 -12.48 -1.17 9.41
C ASP A 276 -11.93 0.24 9.59
N ALA A 277 -12.12 0.85 10.76
CA ALA A 277 -11.55 2.15 11.09
C ALA A 277 -10.00 2.13 11.06
N LEU A 278 -9.36 1.05 11.54
CA LEU A 278 -7.91 0.87 11.46
C LEU A 278 -7.42 0.72 10.01
N ARG A 279 -8.15 -0.01 9.15
CA ARG A 279 -7.83 -0.12 7.73
C ARG A 279 -7.96 1.20 7.00
N LEU A 280 -8.99 1.99 7.32
CA LEU A 280 -9.16 3.35 6.79
C LEU A 280 -8.03 4.26 7.24
N TYR A 281 -7.64 4.21 8.51
CA TYR A 281 -6.49 4.94 9.03
C TYR A 281 -5.20 4.59 8.29
N GLN A 282 -4.88 3.30 8.15
CA GLN A 282 -3.67 2.83 7.44
C GLN A 282 -3.63 3.31 5.98
N ARG A 283 -4.79 3.29 5.30
CA ARG A 283 -4.94 3.81 3.95
C ARG A 283 -4.75 5.33 3.88
N ALA A 284 -5.24 6.07 4.88
CA ALA A 284 -5.19 7.52 4.93
C ALA A 284 -3.79 8.06 5.27
N VAL A 285 -2.94 7.29 5.96
CA VAL A 285 -1.54 7.67 6.26
C VAL A 285 -0.54 7.23 5.18
N ASP A 286 -0.98 6.56 4.11
CA ASP A 286 -0.10 6.10 3.02
C ASP A 286 0.48 7.28 2.22
N THR A 287 1.76 7.56 2.46
CA THR A 287 2.52 8.65 1.81
C THR A 287 2.66 8.52 0.29
N SER A 288 2.33 7.36 -0.30
CA SER A 288 2.28 7.22 -1.76
C SER A 288 1.09 7.97 -2.39
N ARG A 289 0.10 8.36 -1.58
CA ARG A 289 -1.10 9.10 -2.01
C ARG A 289 -0.91 10.60 -1.85
N SER A 290 -1.67 11.37 -2.64
CA SER A 290 -1.59 12.82 -2.61
C SER A 290 -1.95 13.37 -1.22
N PRO A 291 -1.30 14.45 -0.77
CA PRO A 291 -1.62 15.10 0.50
C PRO A 291 -3.11 15.49 0.63
N GLN A 292 -3.74 15.91 -0.47
CA GLN A 292 -5.16 16.30 -0.48
C GLN A 292 -6.08 15.11 -0.24
N THR A 293 -5.79 13.96 -0.85
CA THR A 293 -6.58 12.74 -0.63
C THR A 293 -6.42 12.24 0.80
N ARG A 294 -5.18 12.25 1.34
CA ARG A 294 -4.93 11.91 2.75
C ARG A 294 -5.70 12.83 3.70
N GLN A 295 -5.73 14.13 3.41
CA GLN A 295 -6.43 15.12 4.24
C GLN A 295 -7.94 14.87 4.28
N ALA A 296 -8.55 14.59 3.12
CA ALA A 296 -9.97 14.29 3.03
C ALA A 296 -10.34 13.00 3.80
N GLU A 297 -9.54 11.95 3.66
CA GLU A 297 -9.80 10.68 4.33
C GLU A 297 -9.60 10.74 5.85
N LEU A 298 -8.53 11.41 6.32
CA LEU A 298 -8.31 11.62 7.75
C LEU A 298 -9.42 12.47 8.38
N GLY A 299 -9.86 13.53 7.68
CA GLY A 299 -10.96 14.38 8.15
C GLY A 299 -12.30 13.65 8.21
N ALA A 300 -12.61 12.81 7.22
CA ALA A 300 -13.80 11.97 7.25
C ALA A 300 -13.76 10.97 8.42
N LEU A 301 -12.62 10.33 8.63
CA LEU A 301 -12.41 9.36 9.70
C LEU A 301 -12.53 10.02 11.09
N GLU A 302 -12.05 11.25 11.27
CA GLU A 302 -12.19 12.01 12.52
C GLU A 302 -13.68 12.23 12.88
N VAL A 303 -14.51 12.61 11.89
CA VAL A 303 -15.95 12.83 12.07
C VAL A 303 -16.67 11.53 12.42
N GLU A 304 -16.28 10.40 11.83
CA GLU A 304 -16.89 9.09 12.09
C GLU A 304 -16.49 8.51 13.46
N ILE A 305 -15.25 8.74 13.91
CA ILE A 305 -14.75 8.18 15.19
C ILE A 305 -15.35 8.89 16.41
N ALA A 306 -15.54 10.22 16.35
CA ALA A 306 -16.02 11.00 17.50
C ALA A 306 -17.31 10.45 18.17
N PRO A 307 -18.40 10.14 17.43
CA PRO A 307 -19.60 9.56 18.04
C PRO A 307 -19.38 8.11 18.53
N LEU A 308 -18.45 7.36 17.93
CA LEU A 308 -18.14 5.99 18.33
C LEU A 308 -17.38 5.96 19.67
N VAL A 309 -16.46 6.90 19.89
CA VAL A 309 -15.76 7.05 21.18
C VAL A 309 -16.77 7.37 22.30
N ALA A 310 -17.75 8.22 22.02
CA ALA A 310 -18.76 8.62 22.99
C ALA A 310 -19.73 7.49 23.37
N SER A 311 -20.06 6.61 22.41
CA SER A 311 -21.01 5.51 22.58
C SER A 311 -20.37 4.15 22.91
N ALA A 312 -19.03 4.05 22.87
CA ALA A 312 -18.32 2.80 23.12
C ALA A 312 -18.46 2.29 24.56
N SER A 313 -18.49 0.96 24.71
CA SER A 313 -18.36 0.29 26.00
C SER A 313 -17.04 0.66 26.68
N PRO A 314 -16.94 0.62 28.03
CA PRO A 314 -15.73 1.02 28.74
C PRO A 314 -14.47 0.26 28.29
N GLU A 315 -14.60 -1.03 27.94
CA GLU A 315 -13.51 -1.85 27.42
C GLU A 315 -13.00 -1.37 26.05
N ARG A 316 -13.92 -0.99 25.14
CA ARG A 316 -13.56 -0.51 23.79
C ARG A 316 -13.23 0.97 23.74
N LYS A 317 -13.65 1.75 24.73
CA LYS A 317 -13.45 3.20 24.77
C LYS A 317 -11.97 3.58 24.69
N ALA A 318 -11.10 2.86 25.39
CA ALA A 318 -9.65 3.11 25.34
C ALA A 318 -9.05 2.88 23.94
N GLN A 319 -9.54 1.87 23.21
CA GLN A 319 -9.09 1.58 21.84
C GLN A 319 -9.52 2.69 20.87
N TRP A 320 -10.79 3.10 20.94
CA TRP A 320 -11.31 4.18 20.12
C TRP A 320 -10.65 5.52 20.43
N GLN A 321 -10.39 5.83 21.70
CA GLN A 321 -9.64 7.03 22.10
C GLN A 321 -8.20 7.03 21.56
N THR A 322 -7.55 5.86 21.57
CA THR A 322 -6.21 5.73 20.99
C THR A 322 -6.23 6.02 19.50
N LEU A 323 -7.21 5.47 18.78
CA LEU A 323 -7.37 5.72 17.33
C LEU A 323 -7.69 7.20 17.04
N GLU A 324 -8.57 7.82 17.82
CA GLU A 324 -8.89 9.25 17.70
C GLU A 324 -7.63 10.13 17.85
N ASN A 325 -6.80 9.85 18.85
CA ASN A 325 -5.54 10.58 19.06
C ASN A 325 -4.56 10.39 17.89
N LEU A 326 -4.46 9.17 17.34
CA LEU A 326 -3.62 8.89 16.17
C LEU A 326 -4.09 9.64 14.92
N VAL A 327 -5.42 9.73 14.70
CA VAL A 327 -6.01 10.49 13.59
C VAL A 327 -5.70 11.97 13.73
N ARG A 328 -5.91 12.56 14.92
CA ARG A 328 -5.60 13.98 15.18
C ARG A 328 -4.12 14.31 15.00
N GLN A 329 -3.24 13.42 15.43
CA GLN A 329 -1.80 13.58 15.21
C GLN A 329 -1.46 13.54 13.72
N ALA A 330 -1.99 12.56 12.98
CA ALA A 330 -1.75 12.46 11.53
C ALA A 330 -2.28 13.68 10.75
N ILE A 331 -3.42 14.25 11.16
CA ILE A 331 -3.94 15.51 10.59
C ILE A 331 -2.96 16.66 10.85
N THR A 332 -2.45 16.77 12.08
CA THR A 332 -1.49 17.82 12.46
C THR A 332 -0.20 17.72 11.65
N ASP A 333 0.34 16.51 11.49
CA ASP A 333 1.55 16.25 10.71
C ASP A 333 1.33 16.56 9.22
N LEU A 334 0.19 16.17 8.67
CA LEU A 334 -0.17 16.46 7.28
C LEU A 334 -0.35 17.96 7.03
N GLN A 335 -0.92 18.70 7.98
CA GLN A 335 -1.00 20.16 7.90
C GLN A 335 0.39 20.81 7.93
N ALA A 336 1.32 20.28 8.73
CA ALA A 336 2.71 20.74 8.70
C ALA A 336 3.37 20.46 7.34
N GLU A 337 3.18 19.27 6.77
CA GLU A 337 3.66 18.91 5.43
C GLU A 337 3.13 19.88 4.35
N LEU A 338 1.83 20.17 4.38
CA LEU A 338 1.18 21.09 3.44
C LEU A 338 1.67 22.54 3.58
N ARG A 339 2.02 22.99 4.78
CA ARG A 339 2.63 24.32 5.00
C ARG A 339 4.04 24.42 4.42
N LEU A 340 4.79 23.33 4.37
CA LEU A 340 6.16 23.30 3.86
C LEU A 340 6.23 23.13 2.32
N ALA A 341 5.21 22.53 1.70
CA ALA A 341 5.18 22.27 0.26
C ALA A 341 5.39 23.52 -0.65
N PRO A 342 4.81 24.70 -0.36
CA PRO A 342 5.03 25.90 -1.17
C PRO A 342 6.48 26.43 -1.13
N ALA A 343 7.21 26.17 -0.04
CA ALA A 343 8.61 26.58 0.07
C ALA A 343 9.52 25.68 -0.79
N ALA A 344 9.21 24.38 -0.84
CA ALA A 344 9.95 23.41 -1.65
C ALA A 344 9.76 23.66 -3.17
N SER A 345 8.55 24.02 -3.60
CA SER A 345 8.29 24.34 -5.01
C SER A 345 9.02 25.61 -5.47
N ARG A 346 9.13 26.62 -4.61
CA ARG A 346 9.93 27.83 -4.89
C ARG A 346 11.44 27.58 -4.95
N ALA A 347 11.97 26.70 -4.11
CA ALA A 347 13.39 26.37 -4.10
C ALA A 347 13.85 25.61 -5.37
N THR A 348 12.92 24.93 -6.04
CA THR A 348 13.24 24.09 -7.22
C THR A 348 13.29 24.90 -8.52
N PHE A 349 12.68 26.09 -8.56
CA PHE A 349 12.72 27.00 -9.69
C PHE A 349 13.28 28.35 -9.24
N PRO A 350 14.62 28.50 -9.15
CA PRO A 350 15.19 29.83 -9.01
C PRO A 350 14.75 30.63 -10.24
N SER A 351 13.92 31.64 -10.00
CA SER A 351 13.52 32.63 -10.99
C SER A 351 14.79 33.18 -11.64
N SER A 352 15.05 32.78 -12.88
CA SER A 352 16.12 33.37 -13.68
C SER A 352 15.78 34.86 -13.88
N PRO A 353 16.73 35.77 -13.59
CA PRO A 353 16.54 37.21 -13.74
C PRO A 353 16.33 37.64 -15.20
#